data_AF-A0A6N2AFJ5-F1
#
_entry.id   AF-A0A6N2AFJ5-F1
#
_cell.length_a   1.000
_cell.length_b   1.000
_cell.length_c   1.000
_cell.angle_alpha   90.00
_cell.angle_beta   90.00
_cell.angle_gamma   90.00
#
_symmetry.space_group_name_H-M   'P 1'
#
loop_
_entity.id
_entity.type
_entity.pdbx_description
1 polymer ?
#
loop_
_entity_poly.entity_id
_entity_poly.type
_entity_poly.pdbx_seq_one_letter_code
_entity_poly.pdbx_strand_id
1 'polypeptide(L)'
;MEFLVGGTEWFGMGSRIILTSRDKNLLISHVGDNVYEVQLLSVVEALELFSRHAFREKSPKEDFMELSREVVEHAGGLPLALKVLGSSFYRRDKKHWRHIIDRLKRIPHKDILGKLRLSFDGLDKDEKELFLDITFLEIASLSLYDLYFSKEHIMVLRDTSRGFLVDYLVEKSLLSIDLN
;
A
#
# COMPACT_ATOMS: atom_id res chain seq x y z
N MET A 1 10.69 -17.21 -25.64
CA MET A 1 10.04 -15.90 -25.46
C MET A 1 8.66 -16.19 -24.91
N GLU A 2 8.40 -15.78 -23.68
CA GLU A 2 7.05 -15.83 -23.11
C GLU A 2 6.33 -14.55 -23.54
N PHE A 3 5.23 -14.69 -24.26
CA PHE A 3 4.39 -13.57 -24.64
C PHE A 3 3.52 -13.18 -23.43
N LEU A 4 3.59 -11.91 -23.00
CA LEU A 4 2.81 -11.41 -21.85
C LEU A 4 1.30 -11.46 -22.09
N VAL A 5 0.90 -11.45 -23.35
CA VAL A 5 -0.48 -11.55 -23.83
C VAL A 5 -0.44 -12.14 -25.23
N GLY A 6 -1.50 -12.84 -25.67
CA GLY A 6 -1.65 -13.22 -27.07
C GLY A 6 -1.70 -11.98 -27.98
N GLY A 7 -1.52 -12.17 -29.29
CA GLY A 7 -1.53 -11.05 -30.22
C GLY A 7 -2.88 -10.32 -30.25
N THR A 8 -2.91 -9.17 -30.93
CA THR A 8 -4.12 -8.32 -31.01
C THR A 8 -5.35 -9.04 -31.56
N GLU A 9 -5.15 -10.14 -32.29
CA GLU A 9 -6.18 -11.02 -32.82
C GLU A 9 -7.01 -11.75 -31.76
N TRP A 10 -6.57 -11.76 -30.49
CA TRP A 10 -7.34 -12.31 -29.37
C TRP A 10 -8.44 -11.38 -28.89
N PHE A 11 -8.46 -10.12 -29.36
CA PHE A 11 -9.34 -9.09 -28.85
C PHE A 11 -10.27 -8.58 -29.95
N GLY A 12 -11.55 -8.40 -29.59
CA GLY A 12 -12.54 -7.86 -30.51
C GLY A 12 -12.23 -6.41 -30.90
N MET A 13 -12.74 -5.99 -32.05
CA MET A 13 -12.60 -4.61 -32.53
C MET A 13 -13.14 -3.60 -31.50
N GLY A 14 -12.38 -2.54 -31.23
CA GLY A 14 -12.73 -1.51 -30.25
C GLY A 14 -12.22 -1.79 -28.83
N SER A 15 -11.63 -2.95 -28.57
CA SER A 15 -11.02 -3.27 -27.26
C SER A 15 -9.85 -2.34 -26.93
N ARG A 16 -9.67 -2.02 -25.65
CA ARG A 16 -8.51 -1.27 -25.12
C ARG A 16 -7.85 -2.11 -24.03
N ILE A 17 -6.55 -2.33 -24.17
CA ILE A 17 -5.74 -3.13 -23.25
C ILE A 17 -4.75 -2.19 -22.56
N ILE A 18 -4.68 -2.26 -21.24
CA ILE A 18 -3.72 -1.49 -20.44
C ILE A 18 -2.74 -2.49 -19.83
N LEU A 19 -1.47 -2.40 -20.23
CA LEU A 19 -0.40 -3.19 -19.65
C LEU A 19 0.31 -2.35 -18.58
N THR A 20 0.50 -2.92 -17.40
CA THR A 20 1.28 -2.30 -16.33
C THR A 20 2.48 -3.20 -16.02
N SER A 21 3.65 -2.61 -15.86
CA SER A 21 4.88 -3.32 -15.52
C SER A 21 5.81 -2.41 -14.75
N ARG A 22 6.65 -3.01 -13.90
CA ARG A 22 7.79 -2.31 -13.28
C ARG A 22 9.02 -2.28 -14.18
N ASP A 23 9.05 -3.12 -15.21
CA ASP A 23 10.09 -3.13 -16.24
C ASP A 23 9.61 -2.34 -17.47
N LYS A 24 10.20 -1.16 -17.66
CA LYS A 24 9.90 -0.28 -18.79
C LYS A 24 10.36 -0.87 -20.12
N ASN A 25 11.50 -1.56 -20.15
CA ASN A 25 12.05 -2.13 -21.39
C ASN A 25 11.15 -3.27 -21.90
N LEU A 26 10.58 -4.03 -20.96
CA LEU A 26 9.58 -5.05 -21.27
C LEU A 26 8.34 -4.45 -21.94
N LEU A 27 7.88 -3.26 -21.54
CA LEU A 27 6.75 -2.61 -22.20
C LEU A 27 7.13 -2.08 -23.58
N ILE A 28 8.29 -1.42 -23.69
CA ILE A 28 8.78 -0.88 -24.96
C ILE A 28 8.90 -1.99 -26.01
N SER A 29 9.36 -3.19 -25.64
CA SER A 29 9.48 -4.31 -26.58
C SER A 29 8.14 -4.82 -27.12
N HIS A 30 7.02 -4.53 -26.45
CA HIS A 30 5.68 -5.01 -26.82
C HIS A 30 4.79 -3.91 -27.43
N VAL A 31 4.87 -2.67 -26.93
CA VAL A 31 3.95 -1.57 -27.34
C VAL A 31 4.67 -0.36 -27.95
N GLY A 32 5.99 -0.45 -28.13
CA GLY A 32 6.82 0.64 -28.68
C GLY A 32 6.82 1.87 -27.76
N ASP A 33 6.75 3.06 -28.35
CA ASP A 33 6.79 4.34 -27.61
C ASP A 33 5.48 4.72 -26.91
N ASN A 34 4.43 3.87 -27.00
CA ASN A 34 3.15 4.10 -26.32
C ASN A 34 3.21 3.74 -24.82
N VAL A 35 4.30 4.10 -24.13
CA VAL A 35 4.53 3.82 -22.72
C VAL A 35 4.39 5.09 -21.90
N TYR A 36 3.52 5.06 -20.90
CA TYR A 36 3.37 6.13 -19.94
C TYR A 36 4.07 5.80 -18.62
N GLU A 37 4.99 6.66 -18.20
CA GLU A 37 5.68 6.53 -16.92
C GLU A 37 4.89 7.24 -15.82
N VAL A 38 4.31 6.45 -14.92
CA VAL A 38 3.53 6.97 -13.78
C VAL A 38 4.42 7.82 -12.88
N GLN A 39 4.07 9.10 -12.76
CA GLN A 39 4.78 10.06 -11.93
C GLN A 39 4.41 9.92 -10.44
N LEU A 40 5.31 10.37 -9.57
CA LEU A 40 5.02 10.54 -8.15
C LEU A 40 3.96 11.63 -7.95
N LEU A 41 3.26 11.56 -6.82
CA LEU A 41 2.26 12.57 -6.47
C LEU A 41 2.92 13.92 -6.21
N SER A 42 2.27 14.98 -6.68
CA SER A 42 2.61 16.35 -6.28
C SER A 42 2.39 16.53 -4.77
N VAL A 43 2.98 17.57 -4.19
CA VAL A 43 2.81 17.88 -2.75
C VAL A 43 1.33 18.05 -2.38
N VAL A 44 0.52 18.65 -3.27
CA VAL A 44 -0.91 18.86 -3.05
C VAL A 44 -1.67 17.54 -3.04
N GLU A 45 -1.46 16.69 -4.05
CA GLU A 45 -2.09 15.37 -4.13
C GLU A 45 -1.63 14.45 -2.99
N ALA A 46 -0.36 14.56 -2.60
CA ALA A 46 0.21 13.78 -1.51
C ALA A 46 -0.38 14.19 -0.15
N LEU A 47 -0.54 15.49 0.10
CA LEU A 47 -1.24 16.01 1.29
C LEU A 47 -2.69 15.54 1.32
N GLU A 48 -3.39 15.59 0.19
CA GLU A 48 -4.77 15.12 0.12
C GLU A 48 -4.86 13.60 0.42
N LEU A 49 -4.02 12.79 -0.24
CA LEU A 49 -4.01 11.34 -0.03
C LEU A 49 -3.67 10.98 1.41
N PHE A 50 -2.63 11.61 1.98
CA PHE A 50 -2.26 11.44 3.38
C PHE A 50 -3.42 11.81 4.30
N SER A 51 -4.07 12.96 4.05
CA SER A 51 -5.16 13.46 4.89
C SER A 51 -6.37 12.54 4.89
N ARG A 52 -6.69 11.93 3.74
CA ARG A 52 -7.78 10.96 3.63
C ARG A 52 -7.58 9.75 4.54
N HIS A 53 -6.34 9.39 4.84
CA HIS A 53 -6.00 8.26 5.71
C HIS A 53 -5.75 8.69 7.17
N ALA A 54 -5.13 9.85 7.39
CA ALA A 54 -4.81 10.35 8.74
C ALA A 54 -5.99 11.03 9.45
N PHE A 55 -6.89 11.68 8.70
CA PHE A 55 -7.98 12.49 9.24
C PHE A 55 -9.37 12.07 8.73
N ARG A 56 -9.45 11.23 7.68
CA ARG A 56 -10.69 10.94 6.93
C ARG A 56 -11.28 12.17 6.23
N GLU A 57 -10.43 13.15 5.94
CA GLU A 57 -10.77 14.42 5.31
C GLU A 57 -9.79 14.71 4.16
N LYS A 58 -10.10 15.66 3.28
CA LYS A 58 -9.21 16.02 2.15
C LYS A 58 -8.02 16.88 2.57
N SER A 59 -8.05 17.45 3.77
CA SER A 59 -7.01 18.34 4.27
C SER A 59 -6.66 18.02 5.72
N PRO A 60 -5.44 18.35 6.18
CA PRO A 60 -5.12 18.27 7.59
C PRO A 60 -5.97 19.23 8.41
N LYS A 61 -6.20 18.87 9.68
CA LYS A 61 -6.64 19.85 10.68
C LYS A 61 -5.57 20.95 10.80
N GLU A 62 -6.00 22.18 11.02
CA GLU A 62 -5.13 23.36 11.04
C GLU A 62 -3.91 23.16 11.96
N ASP A 63 -4.16 22.60 13.13
CA ASP A 63 -3.15 22.40 14.16
C ASP A 63 -2.21 21.19 13.89
N PHE A 64 -2.48 20.40 12.84
CA PHE A 64 -1.65 19.30 12.33
C PHE A 64 -1.02 19.60 10.95
N MET A 65 -1.24 20.79 10.39
CA MET A 65 -0.78 21.13 9.03
C MET A 65 0.73 20.98 8.86
N GLU A 66 1.53 21.50 9.80
CA GLU A 66 3.00 21.42 9.74
C GLU A 66 3.50 19.97 9.84
N LEU A 67 2.98 19.21 10.82
CA LEU A 67 3.33 17.80 10.99
C LEU A 67 2.97 16.97 9.75
N SER A 68 1.84 17.28 9.11
CA SER A 68 1.40 16.60 7.89
C SER A 68 2.34 16.88 6.71
N ARG A 69 2.84 18.12 6.58
CA ARG A 69 3.84 18.47 5.56
C ARG A 69 5.15 17.72 5.78
N GLU A 70 5.62 17.63 7.03
CA GLU A 70 6.83 16.86 7.36
C GLU A 70 6.70 15.39 6.93
N VAL A 71 5.56 14.76 7.22
CA VAL A 71 5.32 13.36 6.82
C VAL A 71 5.28 13.21 5.30
N VAL A 72 4.57 14.10 4.60
CA VAL A 72 4.43 14.07 3.14
C VAL A 72 5.78 14.24 2.44
N GLU A 73 6.62 15.16 2.92
CA GLU A 73 7.97 15.36 2.42
C GLU A 73 8.82 14.09 2.54
N HIS A 74 8.76 13.44 3.69
CA HIS A 74 9.49 12.19 3.91
C HIS A 74 8.91 11.02 3.12
N ALA A 75 7.61 10.98 2.87
CA ALA A 75 6.98 9.95 2.05
C ALA A 75 7.38 10.05 0.57
N GLY A 76 7.79 11.23 0.11
CA GLY A 76 8.39 11.43 -1.22
C GLY A 76 7.41 11.18 -2.37
N GLY A 77 6.14 11.54 -2.20
CA GLY A 77 5.10 11.42 -3.23
C GLY A 77 4.68 9.98 -3.58
N LEU A 78 5.17 8.97 -2.86
CA LEU A 78 4.82 7.56 -3.07
C LEU A 78 3.41 7.27 -2.50
N PRO A 79 2.42 6.92 -3.33
CA PRO A 79 1.05 6.72 -2.87
C PRO A 79 0.91 5.70 -1.75
N LEU A 80 1.61 4.56 -1.85
CA LEU A 80 1.56 3.50 -0.85
C LEU A 80 2.13 3.95 0.50
N ALA A 81 3.27 4.66 0.49
CA ALA A 81 3.86 5.18 1.72
C ALA A 81 2.95 6.21 2.40
N LEU A 82 2.33 7.10 1.63
CA LEU A 82 1.39 8.11 2.15
C LEU A 82 0.16 7.47 2.77
N LYS A 83 -0.42 6.46 2.12
CA LYS A 83 -1.58 5.70 2.63
C LYS A 83 -1.25 5.00 3.96
N VAL A 84 -0.15 4.25 3.99
CA VAL A 84 0.27 3.46 5.16
C VAL A 84 0.66 4.37 6.34
N LEU A 85 1.45 5.42 6.08
CA LEU A 85 1.81 6.40 7.11
C LEU A 85 0.56 7.13 7.61
N GLY A 86 -0.29 7.64 6.72
CA GLY A 86 -1.54 8.32 7.09
C GLY A 86 -2.41 7.46 8.02
N SER A 87 -2.66 6.21 7.66
CA SER A 87 -3.39 5.25 8.51
C SER A 87 -2.73 5.03 9.88
N SER A 88 -1.40 5.09 9.97
CA SER A 88 -0.65 4.94 11.22
C SER A 88 -0.86 6.13 12.18
N PHE A 89 -1.13 7.31 11.64
CA PHE A 89 -1.41 8.53 12.40
C PHE A 89 -2.89 8.73 12.77
N TYR A 90 -3.80 7.95 12.19
CA TYR A 90 -5.24 8.05 12.46
C TYR A 90 -5.55 7.89 13.96
N ARG A 91 -6.36 8.82 14.49
CA ARG A 91 -6.76 8.90 15.92
C ARG A 91 -5.59 8.94 16.92
N ARG A 92 -4.39 9.37 16.50
CA ARG A 92 -3.23 9.57 17.38
C ARG A 92 -3.07 11.04 17.75
N ASP A 93 -2.57 11.31 18.96
CA ASP A 93 -2.27 12.66 19.43
C ASP A 93 -0.94 13.20 18.88
N LYS A 94 -0.70 14.50 19.05
CA LYS A 94 0.52 15.18 18.58
C LYS A 94 1.82 14.61 19.15
N LYS A 95 1.80 14.03 20.36
CA LYS A 95 2.99 13.45 20.98
C LYS A 95 3.41 12.18 20.23
N HIS A 96 2.44 11.33 19.93
CA HIS A 96 2.65 10.15 19.10
C HIS A 96 3.09 10.52 17.69
N TRP A 97 2.49 11.57 17.10
CA TRP A 97 2.89 12.04 15.78
C TRP A 97 4.37 12.41 15.73
N ARG A 98 4.83 13.26 16.66
CA ARG A 98 6.24 13.67 16.75
C ARG A 98 7.17 12.48 16.90
N HIS A 99 6.82 11.51 17.76
CA HIS A 99 7.62 10.31 17.95
C HIS A 99 7.81 9.50 16.66
N ILE A 100 6.74 9.32 15.87
CA ILE A 100 6.83 8.60 14.59
C ILE A 100 7.61 9.42 13.55
N ILE A 101 7.41 10.74 13.49
CA ILE A 101 8.14 11.64 12.59
C ILE A 101 9.64 11.63 12.89
N ASP A 102 10.04 11.62 14.17
CA ASP A 102 11.45 11.55 14.56
C ASP A 102 12.11 10.23 14.12
N ARG A 103 11.35 9.12 14.11
CA ARG A 103 11.81 7.85 13.53
C ARG A 103 11.89 7.92 12.01
N LEU A 104 10.92 8.57 11.38
CA LEU A 104 10.85 8.74 9.93
C LEU A 104 12.04 9.56 9.38
N LYS A 105 12.45 10.62 10.10
CA LYS A 105 13.63 11.45 9.77
C LYS A 105 14.95 10.69 9.76
N ARG A 106 15.03 9.56 10.47
CA ARG A 106 16.24 8.71 10.51
C ARG A 106 16.32 7.74 9.35
N ILE A 107 15.22 7.56 8.61
CA ILE A 107 15.15 6.65 7.47
C ILE A 107 15.54 7.41 6.19
N PRO A 108 16.48 6.90 5.38
CA PRO A 108 16.84 7.53 4.12
C PRO A 108 15.62 7.73 3.20
N HIS A 109 15.57 8.84 2.46
CA HIS A 109 14.45 9.12 1.55
C HIS A 109 14.20 8.03 0.49
N LYS A 110 15.23 7.26 0.10
CA LYS A 110 15.09 6.17 -0.88
C LYS A 110 14.66 4.83 -0.25
N ASP A 111 14.69 4.72 1.07
CA ASP A 111 14.35 3.49 1.78
C ASP A 111 12.83 3.39 2.02
N ILE A 112 12.12 2.93 0.99
CA ILE A 112 10.67 2.75 1.03
C ILE A 112 10.29 1.69 2.07
N LEU A 113 11.06 0.60 2.16
CA LEU A 113 10.79 -0.49 3.10
C LEU A 113 10.93 -0.01 4.54
N GLY A 114 11.95 0.78 4.86
CA GLY A 114 12.12 1.40 6.17
C GLY A 114 10.91 2.26 6.55
N LYS A 115 10.41 3.08 5.62
CA LYS A 115 9.22 3.93 5.86
C LYS A 115 7.95 3.10 6.08
N LEU A 116 7.73 2.08 5.26
CA LEU A 116 6.59 1.18 5.39
C LEU A 116 6.68 0.33 6.66
N ARG A 117 7.88 -0.02 7.12
CA ARG A 117 8.07 -0.80 8.35
C ARG A 117 7.58 -0.07 9.60
N LEU A 118 7.53 1.26 9.60
CA LEU A 118 7.06 2.03 10.76
C LEU A 118 5.62 1.69 11.14
N SER A 119 4.75 1.37 10.17
CA SER A 119 3.37 0.96 10.45
C SER A 119 3.32 -0.42 11.08
N PHE A 120 4.11 -1.38 10.57
CA PHE A 120 4.25 -2.71 11.17
C PHE A 120 4.82 -2.63 12.59
N ASP A 121 5.88 -1.84 12.81
CA ASP A 121 6.48 -1.68 14.14
C ASP A 121 5.49 -1.08 15.16
N GLY A 122 4.52 -0.28 14.69
CA GLY A 122 3.47 0.34 15.49
C GLY A 122 2.29 -0.58 15.84
N LEU A 123 2.25 -1.80 15.30
CA LEU A 123 1.29 -2.83 15.70
C LEU A 123 1.64 -3.42 17.06
N ASP A 124 0.62 -3.89 17.79
CA ASP A 124 0.81 -4.68 18.99
C ASP A 124 1.27 -6.12 18.68
N LYS A 125 1.43 -6.95 19.71
CA LYS A 125 1.96 -8.31 19.54
C LYS A 125 1.01 -9.18 18.71
N ASP A 126 -0.27 -9.17 19.01
CA ASP A 126 -1.27 -10.06 18.41
C ASP A 126 -1.55 -9.64 16.95
N GLU A 127 -1.55 -8.33 16.69
CA GLU A 127 -1.64 -7.73 15.36
C GLU A 127 -0.42 -8.08 14.49
N LYS A 128 0.80 -8.04 15.05
CA LYS A 128 2.03 -8.45 14.35
C LYS A 128 2.02 -9.92 14.01
N GLU A 129 1.66 -10.78 14.98
CA GLU A 129 1.55 -12.22 14.75
C GLU A 129 0.55 -12.51 13.64
N LEU A 130 -0.64 -11.89 13.66
CA LEU A 130 -1.61 -12.06 12.58
C LEU A 130 -1.10 -11.57 11.22
N PHE A 131 -0.46 -10.41 11.15
CA PHE A 131 0.11 -9.90 9.90
C PHE A 131 1.15 -10.88 9.34
N LEU A 132 2.02 -11.42 10.19
CA LEU A 132 3.01 -12.41 9.79
C LEU A 132 2.36 -13.73 9.35
N ASP A 133 1.36 -14.22 10.08
CA ASP A 133 0.59 -15.43 9.70
C ASP A 133 0.01 -15.28 8.28
N ILE A 134 -0.66 -14.15 7.99
CA ILE A 134 -1.26 -13.87 6.68
C ILE A 134 -0.18 -13.79 5.60
N THR A 135 0.90 -13.03 5.83
CA THR A 135 1.98 -12.88 4.84
C THR A 135 2.69 -14.20 4.55
N PHE A 136 2.89 -15.04 5.57
CA PHE A 136 3.50 -16.35 5.42
C PHE A 136 2.60 -17.28 4.59
N LEU A 137 1.30 -17.30 4.87
CA LEU A 137 0.34 -18.08 4.09
C LEU A 137 0.31 -17.64 2.62
N GLU A 138 0.38 -16.35 2.35
CA GLU A 138 0.39 -15.79 1.00
C GLU A 138 1.70 -16.09 0.24
N ILE A 139 2.84 -16.10 0.92
CA ILE A 139 4.11 -16.53 0.31
C ILE A 139 4.10 -18.04 0.06
N ALA A 140 3.60 -18.84 1.01
CA ALA A 140 3.50 -20.28 0.87
C ALA A 140 2.60 -20.67 -0.32
N SER A 141 1.48 -19.98 -0.52
CA SER A 141 0.58 -20.22 -1.66
C SER A 141 1.18 -19.84 -3.01
N LEU A 142 2.16 -18.91 -3.07
CA LEU A 142 2.91 -18.60 -4.29
C LEU A 142 3.98 -19.65 -4.62
N SER A 143 4.43 -20.42 -3.63
CA SER A 143 5.53 -21.40 -3.77
C SER A 143 5.08 -22.83 -4.06
N LEU A 144 3.81 -23.15 -3.77
CA LEU A 144 3.20 -24.45 -3.99
C LEU A 144 2.16 -24.29 -5.10
N TYR A 145 2.35 -24.98 -6.23
CA TYR A 145 1.40 -24.98 -7.36
C TYR A 145 -0.04 -25.16 -6.84
N ASP A 146 -0.86 -24.12 -7.04
CA ASP A 146 -2.29 -23.98 -6.75
C ASP A 146 -2.78 -24.45 -5.37
N LEU A 147 -3.01 -23.51 -4.45
CA LEU A 147 -4.05 -23.69 -3.44
C LEU A 147 -4.92 -22.42 -3.36
N TYR A 148 -6.18 -22.56 -3.79
CA TYR A 148 -7.36 -21.72 -3.52
C TYR A 148 -7.58 -21.54 -2.00
N PHE A 149 -6.57 -21.10 -1.26
CA PHE A 149 -6.52 -21.22 0.19
C PHE A 149 -6.28 -19.88 0.88
N SER A 150 -5.62 -18.92 0.23
CA SER A 150 -5.36 -17.63 0.90
C SER A 150 -6.63 -16.82 1.13
N LYS A 151 -7.54 -16.75 0.13
CA LYS A 151 -8.78 -15.98 0.25
C LYS A 151 -9.78 -16.63 1.21
N GLU A 152 -10.03 -17.92 1.06
CA GLU A 152 -10.91 -18.72 1.93
C GLU A 152 -10.42 -18.66 3.37
N HIS A 153 -9.11 -18.72 3.60
CA HIS A 153 -8.56 -18.67 4.95
C HIS A 153 -8.63 -17.26 5.57
N ILE A 154 -8.47 -16.18 4.79
CA ILE A 154 -8.74 -14.81 5.28
C ILE A 154 -10.22 -14.64 5.63
N MET A 155 -11.14 -15.17 4.80
CA MET A 155 -12.57 -15.15 5.11
C MET A 155 -12.89 -15.94 6.38
N VAL A 156 -12.32 -17.14 6.54
CA VAL A 156 -12.44 -17.94 7.77
C VAL A 156 -11.87 -17.18 8.97
N LEU A 157 -10.71 -16.52 8.84
CA LEU A 157 -10.14 -15.70 9.91
C LEU A 157 -11.08 -14.55 10.32
N ARG A 158 -11.80 -13.95 9.36
CA ARG A 158 -12.83 -12.93 9.66
C ARG A 158 -14.04 -13.50 10.41
N ASP A 159 -14.43 -14.74 10.13
CA ASP A 159 -15.53 -15.42 10.81
C ASP A 159 -15.11 -16.00 12.19
N THR A 160 -13.82 -16.01 12.51
CA THR A 160 -13.31 -16.42 13.83
C THR A 160 -13.26 -15.27 14.83
N SER A 161 -12.94 -15.57 16.09
CA SER A 161 -12.69 -14.56 17.13
C SER A 161 -11.58 -13.56 16.79
N ARG A 162 -10.72 -13.82 15.78
CA ARG A 162 -9.67 -12.91 15.33
C ARG A 162 -10.15 -11.93 14.23
N GLY A 163 -11.41 -11.97 13.81
CA GLY A 163 -11.89 -11.16 12.69
C GLY A 163 -11.74 -9.64 12.88
N PHE A 164 -11.85 -9.16 14.11
CA PHE A 164 -11.62 -7.74 14.44
C PHE A 164 -10.18 -7.29 14.16
N LEU A 165 -9.19 -8.19 14.30
CA LEU A 165 -7.78 -7.89 14.00
C LEU A 165 -7.55 -7.78 12.49
N VAL A 166 -8.28 -8.57 11.68
CA VAL A 166 -8.23 -8.45 10.22
C VAL A 166 -8.77 -7.09 9.78
N ASP A 167 -9.93 -6.69 10.30
CA ASP A 167 -10.52 -5.38 10.01
C ASP A 167 -9.59 -4.24 10.45
N TYR A 168 -8.87 -4.41 11.56
CA TYR A 168 -7.88 -3.45 12.03
C TYR A 168 -6.66 -3.34 11.09
N LEU A 169 -6.12 -4.46 10.59
CA LEU A 169 -5.03 -4.43 9.61
C LEU A 169 -5.46 -3.74 8.29
N VAL A 170 -6.73 -3.91 7.90
CA VAL A 170 -7.33 -3.18 6.77
C VAL A 170 -7.46 -1.69 7.08
N GLU A 171 -7.92 -1.30 8.27
CA GLU A 171 -7.97 0.10 8.71
C GLU A 171 -6.58 0.76 8.68
N LYS A 172 -5.55 0.00 9.06
CA LYS A 172 -4.14 0.41 9.03
C LYS A 172 -3.51 0.44 7.64
N SER A 173 -4.27 0.08 6.59
CA SER A 173 -3.77 -0.05 5.22
C SER A 173 -2.60 -1.03 5.08
N LEU A 174 -2.49 -1.98 6.01
CA LEU A 174 -1.48 -3.03 5.99
C LEU A 174 -1.97 -4.28 5.25
N LEU A 175 -3.28 -4.46 5.20
CA LEU A 175 -3.95 -5.48 4.40
C LEU A 175 -4.95 -4.81 3.46
N SER A 176 -5.10 -5.35 2.25
CA SER A 176 -6.19 -5.02 1.35
C SER A 176 -6.89 -6.33 0.98
N ILE A 177 -8.21 -6.34 1.05
CA ILE A 177 -9.01 -7.50 0.68
C ILE A 177 -9.92 -7.08 -0.46
N ASP A 178 -9.72 -7.68 -1.63
CA ASP A 178 -10.62 -7.52 -2.76
C ASP A 178 -11.73 -8.58 -2.64
N LEU A 179 -12.88 -8.17 -2.11
CA LEU A 179 -14.09 -8.98 -2.06
C LEU A 179 -14.79 -8.89 -3.42
N ASN A 180 -14.53 -9.88 -4.28
CA ASN A 180 -15.30 -10.16 -5.49
C ASN A 180 -15.37 -11.67 -5.67
#